data_AF-A0A968ZVG7-F1
#
_entry.id   AF-A0A968ZVG7-F1
#
_cell.length_a   1.000
_cell.length_b   1.000
_cell.length_c   1.000
_cell.angle_alpha   90.00
_cell.angle_beta   90.00
_cell.angle_gamma   90.00
#
_symmetry.space_group_name_H-M   'P 1'
#
loop_
_entity.id
_entity.type
_entity.pdbx_description
1 polymer ?
#
loop_
_entity_poly.entity_id
_entity_poly.type
_entity_poly.pdbx_seq_one_letter_code
_entity_poly.pdbx_strand_id
1 'polypeptide(L)' 'MKFQNSPTGSTTEATEADVTQLVDRFISARTISYSQYRELSRTVLADGTVDERERYQINRLFDAIQKGMVKLVD' A
#
# COMPACT_ATOMS: atom_id res chain seq x y z
N MET A 1 -36.54 16.57 10.09
CA MET A 1 -36.01 16.08 8.80
C MET A 1 -34.49 16.27 8.84
N LYS A 2 -33.74 15.19 9.15
CA LYS A 2 -32.74 14.51 8.28
C LYS A 2 -31.78 15.48 7.56
N PHE A 3 -30.43 15.42 7.60
CA PHE A 3 -29.41 14.38 7.81
C PHE A 3 -28.09 15.03 8.31
N GLN A 4 -27.33 14.38 9.22
CA GLN A 4 -25.98 13.78 9.04
C GLN A 4 -24.93 14.70 8.36
N ASN A 5 -23.76 15.01 8.93
CA ASN A 5 -22.69 14.04 9.29
C ASN A 5 -21.61 14.68 10.19
N SER A 6 -21.03 13.86 11.09
CA SER A 6 -19.72 14.08 11.72
C SER A 6 -18.60 13.34 10.94
N PRO A 7 -17.36 13.28 11.46
CA PRO A 7 -16.14 13.90 10.94
C PRO A 7 -15.30 12.99 10.01
N THR A 8 -14.49 13.57 9.13
CA THR A 8 -13.24 12.92 8.72
C THR A 8 -12.23 13.96 8.27
N GLY A 9 -11.10 14.01 8.98
CA GLY A 9 -9.92 14.71 8.53
C GLY A 9 -9.37 14.08 7.25
N SER A 10 -8.43 14.80 6.66
CA SER A 10 -7.35 14.38 5.76
C SER A 10 -7.14 15.45 4.69
N THR A 11 -6.73 16.63 5.13
CA THR A 11 -6.15 17.65 4.27
C THR A 11 -4.65 17.57 4.49
N THR A 12 -3.93 17.15 3.44
CA THR A 12 -2.46 17.29 3.27
C THR A 12 -1.58 16.22 3.93
N GLU A 13 -1.45 15.03 3.31
CA GLU A 13 -0.34 14.06 3.51
C GLU A 13 -0.38 12.95 2.42
N ALA A 14 -0.68 13.35 1.18
CA ALA A 14 -1.16 12.45 0.12
C ALA A 14 -0.09 11.55 -0.56
N THR A 15 1.20 11.65 -0.21
CA THR A 15 2.25 10.85 -0.86
C THR A 15 2.71 9.65 -0.02
N GLU A 16 2.91 9.82 1.30
CA GLU A 16 3.31 8.70 2.18
C GLU A 16 2.16 7.73 2.50
N ALA A 17 0.92 8.22 2.50
CA ALA A 17 -0.26 7.42 2.80
C ALA A 17 -0.60 6.41 1.69
N ASP A 18 -0.16 6.66 0.45
CA ASP A 18 -0.55 5.86 -0.72
C ASP A 18 0.15 4.49 -0.74
N VAL A 19 1.44 4.42 -0.43
CA VAL A 19 2.20 3.15 -0.42
C VAL A 19 1.69 2.23 0.68
N THR A 20 1.41 2.78 1.87
CA THR A 20 0.84 2.04 3.00
C THR A 20 -0.53 1.47 2.66
N GLN A 21 -1.41 2.27 2.06
CA GLN A 21 -2.75 1.81 1.67
C GLN A 21 -2.70 0.77 0.55
N LEU A 22 -1.79 0.93 -0.42
CA LEU A 22 -1.57 -0.05 -1.49
C LEU A 22 -1.13 -1.40 -0.91
N VAL A 23 -0.14 -1.41 -0.01
CA VAL A 23 0.34 -2.63 0.63
C VAL A 23 -0.75 -3.29 1.48
N ASP A 24 -1.48 -2.53 2.29
CA ASP A 24 -2.58 -3.09 3.08
C ASP A 24 -3.69 -3.67 2.19
N ARG A 25 -3.95 -3.06 1.03
CA ARG A 25 -4.90 -3.59 0.04
C ARG A 25 -4.41 -4.90 -0.56
N PHE A 26 -3.12 -5.04 -0.87
CA PHE A 26 -2.55 -6.29 -1.39
C PHE A 26 -2.52 -7.41 -0.35
N ILE A 27 -2.19 -7.08 0.90
CA ILE A 27 -2.24 -8.01 2.03
C ILE A 27 -3.69 -8.47 2.25
N SER A 28 -4.65 -7.55 2.24
CA SER A 28 -6.08 -7.86 2.40
C SER A 28 -6.63 -8.70 1.25
N ALA A 29 -6.23 -8.39 0.01
CA ALA A 29 -6.59 -9.16 -1.16
C ALA A 29 -5.95 -10.56 -1.18
N ARG A 30 -4.92 -10.81 -0.35
CA ARG A 30 -4.10 -12.03 -0.33
C ARG A 30 -3.53 -12.41 -1.70
N THR A 31 -3.56 -11.48 -2.63
CA THR A 31 -3.15 -11.65 -4.02
C THR A 31 -2.59 -10.32 -4.49
N ILE A 32 -1.48 -10.39 -5.23
CA ILE A 32 -0.87 -9.21 -5.85
C ILE A 32 -0.46 -9.58 -7.27
N SER A 33 -0.86 -8.74 -8.24
CA SER A 33 -0.44 -8.91 -9.63
C SER A 33 0.98 -8.38 -9.86
N TYR A 34 1.71 -8.93 -10.83
CA TYR A 34 3.02 -8.40 -11.22
C TYR A 34 2.94 -6.92 -11.64
N SER A 35 1.82 -6.54 -12.27
CA SER A 35 1.52 -5.15 -12.63
C SER A 35 1.44 -4.23 -11.40
N GLN A 36 0.71 -4.66 -10.37
CA GLN A 36 0.53 -3.95 -9.10
C GLN A 36 1.83 -3.84 -8.31
N TYR A 37 2.61 -4.91 -8.26
CA TYR A 37 3.94 -4.90 -7.63
C TYR A 37 4.89 -3.93 -8.33
N ARG A 38 4.84 -3.87 -9.66
CA ARG A 38 5.65 -2.97 -10.48
C ARG A 38 5.21 -1.52 -10.35
N GLU A 39 3.91 -1.28 -10.20
CA GLU A 39 3.35 0.04 -9.91
C GLU A 39 3.79 0.52 -8.52
N LEU A 40 3.66 -0.32 -7.49
CA LEU A 40 4.15 -0.01 -6.14
C LEU A 40 5.65 0.32 -6.15
N SER A 41 6.45 -0.53 -6.79
CA SER A 41 7.90 -0.32 -6.91
C SER A 41 8.22 0.96 -7.67
N ARG A 42 7.45 1.30 -8.71
CA ARG A 42 7.61 2.56 -9.44
C ARG A 42 7.22 3.76 -8.59
N THR A 43 6.16 3.69 -7.81
CA THR A 43 5.74 4.77 -6.91
C THR A 43 6.80 5.01 -5.84
N VAL A 44 7.30 3.95 -5.21
CA VAL A 44 8.36 4.04 -4.18
C VAL A 44 9.70 4.51 -4.76
N LEU A 45 10.01 4.15 -6.02
CA LEU A 45 11.23 4.62 -6.69
C LEU A 45 11.06 6.01 -7.34
N ALA A 46 9.82 6.47 -7.58
CA ALA A 46 9.55 7.74 -8.25
C ALA A 46 9.83 8.95 -7.36
N ASP A 47 9.71 8.80 -6.04
CA ASP A 47 10.04 9.86 -5.08
C ASP A 47 11.57 10.00 -4.85
N GLY A 48 12.37 9.13 -5.49
CA GLY A 48 13.83 9.17 -5.47
C GLY A 48 14.46 8.81 -4.11
N THR A 49 13.65 8.64 -3.08
CA THR A 49 14.06 8.37 -1.70
C THR A 49 13.10 7.34 -1.12
N VAL A 50 13.58 6.12 -0.87
CA VAL A 50 12.78 5.11 -0.17
C VAL A 50 12.94 5.34 1.33
N ASP A 51 11.88 5.76 2.00
CA ASP A 51 11.92 5.96 3.45
C ASP A 51 11.89 4.61 4.19
N GLU A 52 12.35 4.63 5.45
CA GLU A 52 12.33 3.47 6.35
C GLU A 52 10.92 2.86 6.46
N ARG A 53 9.88 3.71 6.44
CA ARG A 53 8.47 3.28 6.50
C ARG A 53 8.03 2.56 5.23
N GLU A 54 8.39 3.07 4.06
CA GLU A 54 8.07 2.42 2.78
C GLU A 54 8.80 1.09 2.65
N ARG A 55 10.09 1.07 3.05
CA ARG A 55 10.88 -0.16 3.11
C ARG A 55 10.25 -1.19 4.05
N TYR A 56 9.71 -0.74 5.19
CA TYR A 56 8.99 -1.59 6.12
C TYR A 56 7.69 -2.15 5.51
N GLN A 57 6.92 -1.32 4.80
CA GLN A 57 5.71 -1.75 4.08
C GLN A 57 6.03 -2.79 3.01
N ILE A 58 7.05 -2.54 2.18
CA ILE A 58 7.53 -3.50 1.17
C ILE A 58 7.98 -4.80 1.84
N ASN A 59 8.79 -4.71 2.90
CA ASN A 59 9.23 -5.90 3.63
C ASN A 59 8.06 -6.67 4.21
N ARG A 60 7.03 -6.01 4.75
CA ARG A 60 5.83 -6.66 5.28
C ARG A 60 5.05 -7.39 4.19
N LEU A 61 4.91 -6.76 3.01
CA LEU A 61 4.30 -7.40 1.84
C LEU A 61 5.11 -8.61 1.40
N PHE A 62 6.44 -8.47 1.32
CA PHE A 62 7.35 -9.53 0.92
C PHE A 62 7.31 -10.71 1.90
N ASP A 63 7.31 -10.43 3.20
CA ASP A 63 7.11 -11.41 4.26
C ASP A 63 5.78 -12.15 4.09
N ALA A 64 4.70 -11.43 3.75
CA ALA A 64 3.40 -12.03 3.53
C ALA A 64 3.38 -12.92 2.28
N ILE A 65 4.08 -12.53 1.21
CA ILE A 65 4.26 -13.36 0.02
C ILE A 65 5.10 -14.61 0.35
N GLN A 66 6.21 -14.44 1.05
CA GLN A 66 7.15 -15.51 1.41
C GLN A 66 6.53 -16.51 2.39
N LYS A 67 5.67 -16.04 3.32
CA LYS A 67 4.84 -16.87 4.20
C LYS A 67 3.68 -17.55 3.48
N GLY A 68 3.44 -17.25 2.20
CA GLY A 68 2.33 -17.78 1.42
C GLY A 68 0.95 -17.19 1.80
N MET A 69 0.91 -16.12 2.58
CA MET A 69 -0.31 -15.39 2.93
C MET A 69 -0.81 -14.53 1.77
N VAL A 70 0.11 -14.09 0.91
CA VAL A 70 -0.18 -13.36 -0.33
C VAL A 70 0.34 -14.19 -1.51
N LYS A 71 -0.50 -14.44 -2.50
CA LYS A 71 -0.09 -15.09 -3.74
C LYS A 71 0.27 -14.05 -4.79
N LEU A 72 1.46 -14.17 -5.36
CA LEU A 72 1.78 -13.49 -6.60
C LEU A 72 0.93 -14.15 -7.70
N VAL A 73 -0.01 -13.41 -8.26
CA VAL A 73 -0.82 -13.82 -9.40
C VAL A 73 -0.38 -12.98 -10.61
N ASP A 74 -0.59 -13.45 -11.83
CA ASP A 74 -0.33 -12.65 -13.02
C ASP A 74 -1.65 -12.02 -13.49
#